data_AF-A0A418Y4V7-F1
#
_entry.id   AF-A0A418Y4V7-F1
#
_cell.length_a   1.000
_cell.length_b   1.000
_cell.length_c   1.000
_cell.angle_alpha   90.00
_cell.angle_beta   90.00
_cell.angle_gamma   90.00
#
_symmetry.space_group_name_H-M   'P 1'
#
loop_
_entity.id
_entity.type
_entity.pdbx_description
1 polymer ?
#
loop_
_entity_poly.entity_id
_entity_poly.type
_entity_poly.pdbx_seq_one_letter_code
_entity_poly.pdbx_strand_id
1 'polypeptide(L)'
;MMLSGSKESDIDALFSMYADDFVYVHEVYGGLYTREHLYKNSVKNLNAGRFQQTQGRYKVLNILTGLNAAAVERLEVKSGKVHLTVFEFKGDKISKITEYWK
;
A
#
# COMPACT_ATOMS: atom_id res chain seq x y z
N MET A 1 0.66 5.25 -2.39
CA MET A 1 -0.55 6.10 -2.48
C MET A 1 -0.36 7.00 -3.69
N MET A 2 -1.39 7.18 -4.51
CA MET A 2 -1.34 8.10 -5.66
C MET A 2 -1.42 9.55 -5.19
N LEU A 3 -0.74 10.44 -5.89
CA LEU A 3 -0.67 11.88 -5.59
C LEU A 3 -1.47 12.67 -6.64
N SER A 4 -1.63 13.97 -6.39
CA SER A 4 -2.16 14.90 -7.37
C SER A 4 -1.32 14.86 -8.64
N GLY A 5 -1.98 14.76 -9.78
CA GLY A 5 -1.32 14.63 -11.09
C GLY A 5 -0.92 13.20 -11.48
N SER A 6 -1.17 12.20 -10.63
CA SER A 6 -0.98 10.79 -11.01
C SER A 6 -1.83 10.41 -12.23
N LYS A 7 -1.33 9.47 -13.02
CA LYS A 7 -1.98 8.90 -14.21
C LYS A 7 -2.27 7.42 -14.01
N GLU A 8 -3.05 6.84 -14.92
CA GLU A 8 -3.35 5.41 -14.89
C GLU A 8 -2.07 4.56 -14.98
N SER A 9 -1.07 5.01 -15.77
CA SER A 9 0.25 4.37 -15.84
C SER A 9 0.99 4.30 -14.49
N ASP A 10 0.75 5.23 -13.57
CA ASP A 10 1.35 5.19 -12.23
C ASP A 10 0.68 4.11 -11.36
N ILE A 11 -0.62 3.89 -11.57
CA ILE A 11 -1.36 2.77 -10.98
C ILE A 11 -0.81 1.46 -11.56
N ASP A 12 -0.66 1.36 -12.88
CA ASP A 12 -0.10 0.17 -13.52
C ASP A 12 1.30 -0.16 -12.99
N ALA A 13 2.16 0.85 -12.89
CA ALA A 13 3.50 0.71 -12.32
C ALA A 13 3.45 0.18 -10.88
N LEU A 14 2.60 0.75 -10.02
CA LEU A 14 2.43 0.26 -8.64
C LEU A 14 1.96 -1.20 -8.62
N PHE A 15 0.95 -1.55 -9.42
CA PHE A 15 0.37 -2.89 -9.41
C PHE A 15 1.23 -3.93 -10.14
N SER A 16 2.22 -3.52 -10.91
CA SER A 16 3.26 -4.39 -11.47
C SER A 16 4.23 -4.92 -10.40
N MET A 17 4.29 -4.29 -9.22
CA MET A 17 5.11 -4.74 -8.09
C MET A 17 4.44 -5.86 -7.27
N TYR A 18 3.16 -6.11 -7.50
CA TYR A 18 2.37 -7.08 -6.76
C TYR A 18 2.29 -8.41 -7.51
N ALA A 19 2.35 -9.52 -6.78
CA ALA A 19 2.15 -10.86 -7.32
C ALA A 19 0.69 -11.02 -7.79
N ASP A 20 0.44 -11.96 -8.70
CA ASP A 20 -0.90 -12.19 -9.26
C ASP A 20 -1.93 -12.52 -8.17
N ASP A 21 -1.52 -13.27 -7.15
CA ASP A 21 -2.34 -13.63 -6.00
C ASP A 21 -2.19 -12.68 -4.80
N PHE A 22 -1.75 -11.45 -5.04
CA PHE A 22 -1.57 -10.46 -3.99
C PHE A 22 -2.86 -10.18 -3.19
N VAL A 23 -2.68 -10.10 -1.87
CA VAL A 23 -3.73 -9.70 -0.93
C VAL A 23 -3.28 -8.58 0.00
N TYR A 24 -4.19 -7.66 0.29
CA TYR A 24 -4.02 -6.64 1.32
C TYR A 24 -5.00 -6.93 2.46
N VAL A 25 -4.49 -6.88 3.69
CA VAL A 25 -5.24 -7.12 4.92
C VAL A 25 -5.11 -5.92 5.84
N HIS A 26 -6.25 -5.39 6.27
CA HIS A 26 -6.28 -4.44 7.38
C HIS A 26 -6.84 -5.13 8.62
N GLU A 27 -5.95 -5.51 9.55
CA GLU A 27 -6.26 -6.44 10.65
C GLU A 27 -7.48 -5.98 11.47
N VAL A 28 -7.55 -4.69 11.78
CA VAL A 28 -8.63 -4.11 12.60
C VAL A 28 -9.98 -4.07 11.88
N TYR A 29 -9.99 -3.82 10.57
CA TYR A 29 -11.24 -3.60 9.82
C TYR A 29 -11.70 -4.86 9.09
N GLY A 30 -10.99 -6.00 9.27
CA GLY A 30 -11.35 -7.31 8.72
C GLY A 30 -11.38 -7.37 7.19
N GLY A 31 -10.81 -6.37 6.51
CA GLY A 31 -10.88 -6.25 5.06
C GLY A 31 -9.78 -7.06 4.39
N LEU A 32 -10.16 -8.16 3.73
CA LEU A 32 -9.34 -8.85 2.74
C LEU A 32 -9.61 -8.23 1.36
N TYR A 33 -8.61 -7.60 0.77
CA TYR A 33 -8.73 -6.95 -0.52
C TYR A 33 -7.78 -7.59 -1.54
N THR A 34 -8.34 -8.04 -2.65
CA THR A 34 -7.57 -8.63 -3.74
C THR A 34 -6.85 -7.54 -4.55
N ARG A 35 -5.80 -7.94 -5.27
CA ARG A 35 -5.12 -7.11 -6.27
C ARG A 35 -6.11 -6.43 -7.23
N GLU A 36 -7.03 -7.20 -7.81
CA GLU A 36 -8.03 -6.69 -8.76
C GLU A 36 -8.95 -5.64 -8.11
N HIS A 37 -9.44 -5.90 -6.90
CA HIS A 37 -10.31 -4.97 -6.20
C HIS A 37 -9.62 -3.64 -5.95
N LEU A 38 -8.37 -3.67 -5.46
CA LEU A 38 -7.59 -2.47 -5.19
C LEU A 38 -7.24 -1.72 -6.47
N TYR A 39 -6.95 -2.42 -7.56
CA TYR A 39 -6.68 -1.79 -8.85
C TYR A 39 -7.91 -1.04 -9.35
N LYS A 40 -9.07 -1.71 -9.44
CA LYS A 40 -10.33 -1.09 -9.86
C LYS A 40 -10.70 0.11 -8.98
N ASN A 41 -10.50 0.00 -7.67
CA ASN A 41 -10.76 1.12 -6.76
C ASN A 41 -9.77 2.28 -6.99
N SER A 42 -8.51 1.99 -7.30
CA SER A 42 -7.49 3.00 -7.62
C SER A 42 -7.86 3.77 -8.89
N VAL A 43 -8.23 3.07 -9.97
CA VAL A 43 -8.69 3.67 -11.23
C VAL A 43 -9.97 4.48 -11.02
N LYS A 44 -10.95 3.94 -10.28
CA LYS A 44 -12.17 4.68 -9.92
C LYS A 44 -11.86 5.97 -9.16
N ASN A 45 -10.93 5.94 -8.20
CA ASN A 45 -10.55 7.11 -7.43
C ASN A 45 -9.77 8.14 -8.26
N LEU A 46 -8.96 7.68 -9.23
CA LEU A 46 -8.29 8.56 -10.21
C LEU A 46 -9.33 9.31 -11.05
N ASN A 47 -10.25 8.58 -11.68
CA ASN A 47 -11.29 9.15 -12.56
C ASN A 47 -12.25 10.09 -11.80
N ALA A 48 -12.41 9.87 -10.49
CA ALA A 48 -13.20 10.73 -9.61
C ALA A 48 -12.40 11.93 -9.05
N GLY A 49 -11.14 12.13 -9.43
CA GLY A 49 -10.32 13.26 -8.97
C GLY A 49 -10.01 13.24 -7.46
N ARG A 50 -9.99 12.05 -6.85
CA ARG A 50 -9.83 11.89 -5.38
C ARG A 50 -8.37 11.96 -4.91
N PHE A 51 -7.41 11.84 -5.83
CA PHE A 51 -5.99 11.98 -5.51
C PHE A 51 -5.61 13.46 -5.50
N GLN A 52 -5.74 14.09 -4.34
CA GLN A 52 -5.53 15.54 -4.15
C GLN A 52 -4.29 15.85 -3.31
N GLN A 53 -3.60 14.83 -2.79
CA GLN A 53 -2.42 15.05 -1.96
C GLN A 53 -1.21 15.37 -2.83
N THR A 54 -0.44 16.39 -2.45
CA THR A 54 0.78 16.81 -3.15
C THR A 54 2.05 16.25 -2.51
N GLN A 55 1.93 15.65 -1.31
CA GLN A 55 3.04 15.07 -0.57
C GLN A 55 2.67 13.67 -0.08
N GLY A 56 3.69 12.84 0.13
CA GLY A 56 3.52 11.50 0.70
C GLY A 56 2.96 11.55 2.12
N ARG A 57 2.03 10.64 2.42
CA ARG A 57 1.39 10.53 3.75
C ARG A 57 2.31 9.97 4.84
N TYR A 58 3.31 9.17 4.46
CA TYR A 58 4.10 8.37 5.38
C TYR A 58 5.61 8.61 5.24
N LYS A 59 6.32 8.59 6.38
CA LYS A 59 7.78 8.49 6.47
C LYS A 59 8.17 7.14 7.07
N VAL A 60 9.09 6.41 6.44
CA VAL A 60 9.64 5.18 7.03
C VAL A 60 10.56 5.55 8.19
N LEU A 61 10.39 4.88 9.32
CA LEU A 61 11.23 5.04 10.50
C LEU A 61 12.23 3.90 10.62
N ASN A 62 11.75 2.65 10.52
CA ASN A 62 12.57 1.45 10.64
C ASN A 62 12.09 0.36 9.67
N ILE A 63 13.01 -0.52 9.29
CA ILE A 63 12.74 -1.71 8.49
C ILE A 63 13.45 -2.88 9.15
N LEU A 64 12.71 -3.95 9.45
CA LEU A 64 13.24 -5.24 9.85
C LEU A 64 13.00 -6.24 8.72
N THR A 65 14.06 -6.72 8.10
CA THR A 65 13.98 -7.68 6.98
C THR A 65 14.08 -9.12 7.47
N GLY A 66 13.42 -10.02 6.73
CA GLY A 66 13.54 -11.47 6.82
C GLY A 66 13.70 -12.08 5.43
N LEU A 67 13.66 -13.41 5.33
CA LEU A 67 13.95 -14.12 4.07
C LEU A 67 13.01 -13.71 2.91
N ASN A 68 11.70 -13.62 3.19
CA ASN A 68 10.66 -13.25 2.21
C ASN A 68 9.66 -12.26 2.82
N ALA A 69 10.11 -11.43 3.76
CA ALA A 69 9.25 -10.48 4.45
C ALA A 69 10.01 -9.25 4.94
N ALA A 70 9.29 -8.15 5.15
CA ALA A 70 9.79 -6.95 5.81
C ALA A 70 8.71 -6.37 6.72
N ALA A 71 9.03 -6.18 7.99
CA ALA A 71 8.23 -5.36 8.89
C ALA A 71 8.70 -3.91 8.79
N VAL A 72 7.79 -3.00 8.51
CA VAL A 72 8.05 -1.58 8.30
C VAL A 72 7.30 -0.77 9.35
N GLU A 73 8.06 -0.02 10.13
CA GLU A 73 7.53 1.00 11.02
C GLU A 73 7.49 2.33 10.25
N ARG A 74 6.32 2.97 10.20
CA ARG A 74 6.11 4.21 9.45
C ARG A 74 5.33 5.24 10.26
N LEU A 75 5.75 6.50 10.16
CA LEU A 75 5.06 7.66 10.71
C LEU A 75 4.03 8.17 9.71
N GLU A 76 2.76 8.26 10.10
CA GLU A 76 1.78 9.08 9.41
C GLU A 76 2.02 10.56 9.73
N VAL A 77 2.50 11.33 8.76
CA VAL A 77 3.01 12.70 8.99
C VAL A 77 1.95 13.63 9.57
N LYS A 78 0.70 13.51 9.10
CA LYS A 78 -0.38 14.41 9.52
C LYS A 78 -0.86 14.16 10.96
N SER A 79 -0.91 12.90 11.38
CA SER A 79 -1.45 12.54 12.70
C SER A 79 -0.37 12.35 13.76
N GLY A 80 0.89 12.18 13.34
CA GLY A 80 1.98 11.81 14.24
C GLY A 80 1.94 10.35 14.70
N LYS A 81 0.97 9.55 14.22
CA LYS A 81 0.83 8.14 14.61
C LYS A 81 1.89 7.28 13.92
N VAL A 82 2.42 6.34 14.68
CA VAL A 82 3.34 5.30 14.17
C VAL A 82 2.55 4.04 13.89
N HIS A 83 2.67 3.52 12.68
CA HIS A 83 1.96 2.33 12.19
C HIS A 83 2.95 1.22 11.84
N LEU A 84 2.56 -0.02 12.14
CA LEU A 84 3.23 -1.22 11.64
C LEU A 84 2.55 -1.72 10.37
N THR A 85 3.36 -2.01 9.36
CA THR A 85 2.96 -2.72 8.15
C THR A 85 3.93 -3.86 7.88
N VAL A 86 3.43 -5.06 7.61
CA VAL A 86 4.24 -6.21 7.21
C VAL A 86 4.02 -6.48 5.73
N PHE A 87 5.12 -6.56 4.99
CA PHE A 87 5.17 -6.94 3.59
C PHE A 87 5.70 -8.37 3.49
N GLU A 88 5.05 -9.21 2.71
CA GLU A 88 5.49 -10.57 2.37
C GLU A 88 5.71 -10.65 0.86
N PHE A 89 6.69 -11.44 0.43
CA PHE A 89 7.18 -11.47 -0.95
C PHE A 89 7.18 -12.88 -1.53
N LYS A 90 7.00 -12.95 -2.86
CA LYS A 90 7.25 -14.12 -3.71
C LYS A 90 8.21 -13.71 -4.81
N GLY A 91 9.48 -14.11 -4.67
CA GLY A 91 10.54 -13.61 -5.55
C GLY A 91 10.69 -12.09 -5.41
N ASP A 92 10.60 -11.37 -6.53
CA ASP A 92 10.70 -9.91 -6.59
C ASP A 92 9.35 -9.18 -6.35
N LYS A 93 8.25 -9.92 -6.20
CA LYS A 93 6.89 -9.36 -6.07
C LYS A 93 6.39 -9.40 -4.65
N ILE A 94 5.59 -8.39 -4.28
CA ILE A 94 4.87 -8.38 -3.00
C ILE A 94 3.65 -9.31 -3.13
N SER A 95 3.55 -10.31 -2.28
CA SER A 95 2.42 -11.24 -2.24
C SER A 95 1.38 -10.88 -1.18
N LYS A 96 1.78 -10.18 -0.10
CA LYS A 96 0.82 -9.74 0.91
C LYS A 96 1.27 -8.50 1.64
N ILE A 97 0.32 -7.62 1.96
CA ILE A 97 0.52 -6.49 2.87
C ILE A 97 -0.48 -6.63 4.00
N THR A 98 0.01 -6.62 5.24
CA THR A 98 -0.83 -6.59 6.44
C THR A 98 -0.56 -5.33 7.22
N GLU A 99 -1.61 -4.59 7.57
CA GLU A 99 -1.52 -3.38 8.37
C GLU A 99 -2.12 -3.56 9.77
N TYR A 100 -1.38 -3.15 10.80
CA TYR A 100 -1.72 -3.33 12.21
C TYR A 100 -1.91 -1.99 12.92
N TRP A 101 -2.91 -1.21 12.52
CA TRP A 101 -3.21 0.09 13.14
C TRP A 101 -4.71 0.40 13.16
N LYS A 102 -5.13 1.40 13.95
CA LYS A 102 -6.54 1.85 14.13
C LYS A 102 -6.75 3.27 13.61
#